data_AF-A0A0M9DV78-F1
#
_entry.id   AF-A0A0M9DV78-F1
#
_cell.length_a   1.000
_cell.length_b   1.000
_cell.length_c   1.000
_cell.angle_alpha   90.00
_cell.angle_beta   90.00
_cell.angle_gamma   90.00
#
_symmetry.space_group_name_H-M   'P 1'
#
loop_
_entity.id
_entity.type
_entity.pdbx_description
1 polymer ?
#
loop_
_entity_poly.entity_id
_entity_poly.type
_entity_poly.pdbx_seq_one_letter_code
_entity_poly.pdbx_strand_id
1 'polypeptide(L)'
;MKLDLITINREHNQKFLFHSTKGGNKIAILEDMIAYISEFKKNQESYQIEWLDAKSNEKVQVSWFRGNDIFDVLQKFYYDKKQSRFKILKINLMPEA
;
A
#
# COMPACT_ATOMS: atom_id res chain seq x y z
N MET A 1 -18.50 8.58 4.92
CA MET A 1 -17.60 7.89 5.87
C MET A 1 -16.49 7.21 5.07
N LYS A 2 -15.33 6.90 5.69
CA LYS A 2 -14.16 6.30 5.03
C LYS A 2 -13.68 5.10 5.87
N LEU A 3 -13.28 4.02 5.21
CA LEU A 3 -12.64 2.86 5.84
C LEU A 3 -11.29 2.62 5.15
N ASP A 4 -10.22 2.64 5.94
CA ASP A 4 -8.88 2.34 5.49
C ASP A 4 -8.46 0.96 6.02
N LEU A 5 -8.14 0.04 5.11
CA LEU A 5 -7.51 -1.22 5.42
C LEU A 5 -6.00 -1.04 5.34
N ILE A 6 -5.30 -1.31 6.44
CA ILE A 6 -3.85 -1.13 6.55
C ILE A 6 -3.14 -2.46 6.84
N THR A 7 -1.93 -2.61 6.32
CA THR A 7 -1.00 -3.68 6.70
C THR A 7 0.08 -3.11 7.61
N ILE A 8 0.59 -3.95 8.51
CA ILE A 8 1.67 -3.58 9.44
C ILE A 8 2.82 -4.56 9.20
N ASN A 9 3.96 -4.05 8.74
CA ASN A 9 5.20 -4.81 8.74
C ASN A 9 5.79 -4.79 10.16
N ARG A 10 5.86 -5.95 10.81
CA ARG A 10 6.33 -6.10 12.18
C ARG A 10 7.83 -5.85 12.34
N GLU A 11 8.63 -6.10 11.30
CA GLU A 11 10.09 -5.96 11.36
C GLU A 11 10.53 -4.50 11.39
N HIS A 12 9.92 -3.66 10.54
CA HIS A 12 10.27 -2.24 10.42
C HIS A 12 9.25 -1.30 11.08
N ASN A 13 8.24 -1.86 11.74
CA ASN A 13 7.11 -1.15 12.34
C ASN A 13 6.49 -0.11 11.39
N GLN A 14 6.40 -0.44 10.10
CA GLN A 14 5.82 0.42 9.07
C GLN A 14 4.39 0.00 8.78
N LYS A 15 3.51 1.01 8.75
CA LYS A 15 2.12 0.85 8.30
C LYS A 15 2.03 1.21 6.83
N PHE A 16 1.30 0.44 6.05
CA PHE A 16 1.03 0.73 4.64
C PHE A 16 -0.48 0.64 4.41
N LEU A 17 -0.99 1.47 3.50
CA LEU A 17 -2.37 1.31 3.06
C LEU A 17 -2.45 0.12 2.13
N PHE A 18 -3.42 -0.75 2.40
CA PHE A 18 -3.80 -1.82 1.50
C PHE A 18 -4.91 -1.36 0.56
N HIS A 19 -5.95 -0.72 1.11
CA HIS A 19 -7.07 -0.19 0.34
C HIS A 19 -7.89 0.82 1.13
N SER A 20 -8.63 1.68 0.43
CA SER A 20 -9.51 2.68 1.02
C SER A 20 -10.86 2.69 0.33
N THR A 21 -11.94 2.57 1.09
CA THR A 21 -13.32 2.68 0.60
C THR A 21 -14.03 3.88 1.23
N LYS A 22 -14.99 4.46 0.51
CA LYS A 22 -15.84 5.55 0.98
C LYS A 22 -17.30 5.20 0.71
N GLY A 23 -18.18 5.51 1.66
CA GLY A 23 -19.60 5.25 1.51
C GLY A 23 -20.48 6.05 2.48
N GLY A 24 -21.78 5.96 2.27
CA GLY A 24 -22.79 6.70 3.04
C GLY A 24 -23.20 6.03 4.35
N ASN A 25 -23.05 4.71 4.46
CA ASN A 25 -23.40 3.93 5.66
C ASN A 25 -22.34 2.87 5.96
N LYS A 26 -22.35 2.36 7.20
CA LYS A 26 -21.32 1.41 7.69
C LYS A 26 -21.37 0.05 7.00
N ILE A 27 -22.57 -0.47 6.71
CA ILE A 27 -22.74 -1.80 6.13
C ILE A 27 -22.21 -1.82 4.69
N ALA A 28 -22.64 -0.86 3.87
CA ALA A 28 -22.18 -0.74 2.47
C ALA A 28 -20.66 -0.60 2.37
N ILE A 29 -20.03 0.20 3.23
CA ILE A 29 -18.57 0.36 3.25
C ILE A 29 -17.84 -0.97 3.54
N LEU A 30 -18.40 -1.81 4.41
CA LEU A 30 -17.84 -3.12 4.73
C LEU A 30 -18.05 -4.10 3.58
N GLU A 31 -19.22 -4.09 2.94
CA GLU A 31 -19.51 -4.89 1.75
C GLU A 31 -18.54 -4.55 0.61
N ASP A 32 -18.32 -3.26 0.34
CA ASP A 32 -17.34 -2.78 -0.65
C ASP A 32 -15.92 -3.28 -0.33
N MET A 33 -15.54 -3.24 0.95
CA MET A 33 -14.22 -3.71 1.39
C MET A 33 -14.08 -5.24 1.21
N ILE A 34 -15.13 -6.01 1.51
CA ILE A 34 -15.15 -7.46 1.31
C ILE A 34 -15.04 -7.81 -0.17
N ALA A 35 -15.80 -7.11 -1.03
CA ALA A 35 -15.73 -7.28 -2.48
C ALA A 35 -14.30 -7.03 -2.99
N TYR A 36 -13.68 -5.92 -2.57
CA TYR A 36 -12.29 -5.62 -2.92
C TYR A 36 -11.32 -6.73 -2.49
N ILE A 37 -11.36 -7.16 -1.22
CA ILE A 37 -10.44 -8.21 -0.69
C ILE A 37 -10.60 -9.53 -1.46
N SER A 38 -11.78 -9.80 -1.99
CA SER A 38 -12.08 -11.05 -2.72
C SER A 38 -11.52 -11.04 -4.15
N GLU A 39 -11.33 -9.85 -4.75
CA GLU A 39 -11.02 -9.71 -6.18
C GLU A 39 -9.71 -9.00 -6.50
N PHE A 40 -9.09 -8.29 -5.54
CA PHE A 40 -7.94 -7.42 -5.81
C PHE A 40 -6.78 -8.10 -6.55
N LYS A 41 -6.55 -9.40 -6.32
CA LYS A 41 -5.48 -10.16 -6.99
C LYS A 41 -5.69 -10.30 -8.51
N LYS A 42 -6.95 -10.30 -8.97
CA LYS A 42 -7.29 -10.40 -10.40
C LYS A 42 -7.24 -9.06 -11.11
N ASN A 43 -7.42 -7.96 -10.35
CA ASN A 43 -7.62 -6.63 -10.91
C ASN A 43 -6.40 -5.72 -10.74
N GLN A 44 -5.38 -6.16 -10.00
CA GLN A 44 -4.21 -5.35 -9.67
C GLN A 44 -2.91 -6.10 -9.86
N GLU A 45 -1.97 -5.39 -10.48
CA GLU A 45 -0.60 -5.87 -10.65
C GLU A 45 0.20 -5.75 -9.36
N SER A 46 1.25 -6.57 -9.26
CA SER A 46 2.19 -6.52 -8.15
C SER A 46 3.33 -5.56 -8.45
N TYR A 47 3.76 -4.81 -7.44
CA TYR A 47 4.86 -3.86 -7.51
C TYR A 47 5.80 -4.08 -6.34
N GLN A 48 7.08 -4.09 -6.64
CA GLN A 48 8.16 -4.10 -5.65
C GLN A 48 8.75 -2.69 -5.56
N ILE A 49 8.80 -2.13 -4.35
CA ILE A 49 9.45 -0.85 -4.07
C ILE A 49 10.70 -1.10 -3.25
N GLU A 50 11.83 -0.59 -3.73
CA GLU A 50 13.08 -0.47 -2.98
C GLU A 50 13.23 0.95 -2.44
N TRP A 51 13.46 1.10 -1.14
CA TRP A 51 13.44 2.41 -0.47
C TRP A 51 14.37 2.48 0.75
N LEU A 52 14.66 3.70 1.19
CA LEU A 52 15.41 4.01 2.41
C LEU A 52 14.58 4.91 3.33
N ASP A 53 14.67 4.69 4.65
CA ASP A 53 14.12 5.59 5.67
C ASP A 53 15.21 6.58 6.11
N ALA A 54 14.99 7.88 5.93
CA ALA A 54 15.95 8.91 6.38
C ALA A 54 16.11 8.96 7.91
N LYS A 55 15.17 8.36 8.68
CA LYS A 55 15.25 8.29 10.14
C LYS A 55 15.97 7.04 10.65
N SER A 56 16.23 6.06 9.77
CA SER A 56 16.89 4.81 10.17
C SER A 56 18.23 4.70 9.46
N ASN A 57 19.24 4.19 10.17
CA ASN A 57 20.52 3.80 9.58
C ASN A 57 20.44 2.41 8.89
N GLU A 58 19.23 1.95 8.60
CA GLU A 58 18.95 0.66 8.00
C GLU A 58 19.39 0.58 6.53
N LYS A 59 19.60 -0.67 6.09
CA LYS A 59 19.87 -1.01 4.70
C LYS A 59 18.66 -0.71 3.81
N VAL A 60 18.86 -0.83 2.48
CA VAL A 60 17.78 -0.79 1.49
C VAL A 60 16.67 -1.75 1.90
N GLN A 61 15.45 -1.21 2.00
CA GLN A 61 14.24 -1.95 2.32
C GLN A 61 13.46 -2.30 1.06
N VAL A 62 12.81 -3.45 1.08
CA VAL A 62 11.94 -3.93 0.00
C VAL A 62 10.52 -4.07 0.53
N SER A 63 9.55 -3.53 -0.19
CA SER A 63 8.14 -3.69 0.16
C SER A 63 7.30 -3.95 -1.08
N TRP A 64 6.31 -4.83 -0.93
CA TRP A 64 5.46 -5.29 -2.02
C TRP A 64 4.07 -4.70 -1.89
N PHE A 65 3.52 -4.24 -3.01
CA PHE A 65 2.22 -3.60 -3.11
C PHE A 65 1.47 -4.19 -4.29
N ARG A 66 0.15 -4.22 -4.20
CA ARG A 66 -0.69 -4.34 -5.40
C ARG A 66 -1.34 -3.01 -5.70
N GLY A 67 -1.48 -2.68 -6.97
CA GLY A 67 -2.16 -1.47 -7.40
C GLY A 67 -2.45 -1.44 -8.88
N ASN A 68 -3.27 -0.47 -9.30
CA ASN A 68 -3.62 -0.30 -10.70
C ASN A 68 -2.46 0.30 -11.51
N ASP A 69 -1.67 1.17 -10.86
CA ASP A 69 -0.52 1.84 -11.45
C ASP A 69 0.49 2.24 -10.36
N ILE A 70 1.60 2.84 -10.79
CA ILE A 70 2.66 3.31 -9.90
C ILE A 70 2.14 4.40 -8.93
N PHE A 71 1.22 5.27 -9.34
CA PHE A 71 0.73 6.35 -8.48
C PHE A 71 -0.15 5.80 -7.35
N ASP A 72 -1.02 4.82 -7.61
CA ASP A 72 -1.79 4.10 -6.59
C ASP A 72 -0.86 3.44 -5.56
N VAL A 73 0.17 2.75 -6.04
CA VAL A 73 1.17 2.10 -5.18
C VAL A 73 1.94 3.12 -4.33
N LEU A 74 2.31 4.28 -4.89
CA LEU A 74 2.96 5.35 -4.13
C LEU A 74 2.04 5.97 -3.08
N GLN A 75 0.75 6.19 -3.40
CA GLN A 75 -0.23 6.63 -2.41
C GLN A 75 -0.33 5.63 -1.26
N LYS A 76 -0.32 4.33 -1.57
CA LYS A 76 -0.34 3.27 -0.57
C LYS A 76 0.92 3.26 0.31
N PHE A 77 2.08 3.42 -0.31
CA PHE A 77 3.37 3.48 0.37
C PHE A 77 3.46 4.64 1.37
N TYR A 78 3.04 5.84 0.94
CA TYR A 78 3.11 7.08 1.72
C TYR A 78 1.90 7.32 2.64
N TYR A 79 1.02 6.34 2.81
CA TYR A 79 -0.12 6.47 3.70
C TYR A 79 0.31 6.85 5.12
N ASP A 80 -0.28 7.94 5.63
CA ASP A 80 -0.01 8.51 6.95
C ASP A 80 1.47 8.83 7.20
N LYS A 81 2.20 9.19 6.13
CA LYS A 81 3.65 9.45 6.17
C LYS A 81 4.00 10.74 5.43
N LYS A 82 5.07 11.40 5.89
CA LYS A 82 5.70 12.50 5.16
C LYS A 82 6.57 11.93 4.03
N GLN A 83 6.34 12.36 2.79
CA GLN A 83 7.11 11.90 1.64
C GLN A 83 8.62 12.17 1.80
N SER A 84 8.98 13.31 2.38
CA SER A 84 10.37 13.70 2.64
C SER A 84 11.14 12.76 3.57
N ARG A 85 10.47 11.84 4.28
CA ARG A 85 11.11 10.83 5.13
C ARG A 85 11.73 9.70 4.32
N PHE A 86 11.19 9.38 3.15
CA PHE A 86 11.58 8.17 2.43
C PHE A 86 12.18 8.50 1.07
N LYS A 87 13.27 7.83 0.74
CA LYS A 87 13.89 7.89 -0.59
C LYS A 87 13.58 6.61 -1.34
N ILE A 88 12.82 6.71 -2.42
CA ILE A 88 12.58 5.58 -3.32
C ILE A 88 13.79 5.43 -4.24
N LEU A 89 14.31 4.22 -4.33
CA LEU A 89 15.45 3.87 -5.17
C LEU A 89 15.00 3.25 -6.48
N LYS A 90 14.02 2.35 -6.41
CA LYS A 90 13.55 1.58 -7.55
C LYS A 90 12.10 1.16 -7.35
N ILE A 91 11.34 1.09 -8.44
CA ILE A 91 10.01 0.50 -8.50
C ILE A 91 10.00 -0.49 -9.66
N ASN A 92 9.69 -1.75 -9.39
CA ASN A 92 9.55 -2.78 -10.41
C ASN A 92 8.08 -3.21 -10.48
N LEU A 93 7.48 -3.14 -11.68
CA LEU A 93 6.22 -3.82 -11.98
C LEU A 93 6.53 -5.31 -12.17
N MET A 94 5.80 -6.15 -11.45
CA MET A 94 5.97 -7.60 -11.41
C MET A 94 4.67 -8.23 -11.93
N PRO A 95 4.50 -8.29 -13.25
CA PRO A 95 3.32 -8.91 -13.84
C PRO A 95 3.33 -10.40 -13.48
N GLU A 96 2.16 -10.94 -13.10
CA GLU A 96 1.90 -12.36 -12.76
C GLU A 96 2.33 -12.88 -11.37
N ALA A 97 2.70 -12.03 -10.40
CA ALA A 97 2.91 -12.46 -9.01
C ALA A 97 1.60 -12.69 -8.22
#